data_AF-A0A9P7YV23-F1
#
_entry.id   AF-A0A9P7YV23-F1
#
_cell.length_a   1.000
_cell.length_b   1.000
_cell.length_c   1.000
_cell.angle_alpha   90.00
_cell.angle_beta   90.00
_cell.angle_gamma   90.00
#
_symmetry.space_group_name_H-M   'P 1'
#
loop_
_entity.id
_entity.type
_entity.pdbx_description
1 polymer ?
#
loop_
_entity_poly.entity_id
_entity_poly.type
_entity_poly.pdbx_seq_one_letter_code
_entity_poly.pdbx_strand_id
1 'polypeptide(L)'
;PNPDLDLSVLKSSPPDGIELRAANSVFNSALASCEAPSTPTRRYESRVTKLLERQNAALIVLRRGNEEQKALLQSRKTHKKGKRIKLQGEFVFSTADVLKITREAEEKPVAKRPRGMPRKRPIEEVEEEEEPE
;
A
#
# COMPACT_ATOMS: atom_id res chain seq x y z
N PRO A 1 2.17 -14.11 -43.39
CA PRO A 1 1.37 -13.60 -42.25
C PRO A 1 0.06 -13.00 -42.76
N ASN A 2 -1.09 -13.57 -42.40
CA ASN A 2 -2.38 -13.01 -42.77
C ASN A 2 -2.53 -11.64 -42.07
N PRO A 3 -2.69 -10.53 -42.83
CA PRO A 3 -2.73 -9.18 -42.26
C PRO A 3 -3.99 -8.90 -41.43
N ASP A 4 -4.98 -9.80 -41.47
CA ASP A 4 -6.30 -9.64 -40.89
C ASP A 4 -6.48 -10.31 -39.50
N LEU A 5 -5.42 -10.91 -38.95
CA LEU A 5 -5.49 -11.57 -37.64
C LEU A 5 -5.26 -10.54 -36.53
N ASP A 6 -6.31 -10.21 -35.77
CA ASP A 6 -6.17 -9.36 -34.58
C ASP A 6 -5.39 -10.10 -33.47
N LEU A 7 -4.25 -9.52 -33.07
CA LEU A 7 -3.36 -10.04 -32.03
C LEU A 7 -3.35 -9.14 -30.79
N SER A 8 -4.27 -8.17 -30.70
CA SER A 8 -4.41 -7.22 -29.58
C SER A 8 -4.39 -7.92 -28.21
N VAL A 9 -5.19 -8.98 -28.05
CA VAL A 9 -5.30 -9.80 -26.83
C VAL A 9 -3.98 -10.49 -26.45
N LEU A 10 -3.11 -10.79 -27.42
CA LEU A 10 -1.82 -11.45 -27.16
C LEU A 10 -0.68 -10.45 -26.90
N LYS A 11 -0.86 -9.18 -27.27
CA LYS A 11 0.16 -8.13 -27.13
C LYS A 11 0.06 -7.36 -25.81
N SER A 12 -1.07 -7.43 -25.11
CA SER A 12 -1.30 -6.77 -23.83
C SER A 12 -0.94 -7.68 -22.63
N SER A 13 -0.39 -7.08 -21.56
CA SER A 13 -0.04 -7.79 -20.34
C SER A 13 -0.37 -6.94 -19.10
N PRO A 14 -1.42 -7.26 -18.32
CA PRO A 14 -2.36 -8.35 -18.55
C PRO A 14 -3.28 -8.00 -19.74
N PRO A 15 -3.81 -9.00 -20.47
CA PRO A 15 -4.84 -8.74 -21.44
C PRO A 15 -6.09 -8.18 -20.77
N ASP A 16 -6.80 -7.29 -21.47
CA ASP A 16 -8.06 -6.76 -20.96
C ASP A 16 -9.04 -7.92 -20.71
N GLY A 17 -9.60 -7.96 -19.50
CA GLY A 17 -10.43 -9.07 -19.06
C GLY A 17 -11.75 -9.15 -19.82
N ILE A 18 -12.26 -8.02 -20.31
CA ILE A 18 -13.50 -7.94 -21.08
C ILE A 18 -13.23 -8.48 -22.49
N GLU A 19 -12.20 -7.97 -23.16
CA GLU A 19 -11.76 -8.45 -24.48
C GLU A 19 -11.44 -9.94 -24.47
N LEU A 20 -10.71 -10.43 -23.46
CA LEU A 20 -10.37 -11.84 -23.32
C LEU A 20 -11.62 -12.74 -23.21
N ARG A 21 -12.62 -12.32 -22.41
CA ARG A 21 -13.88 -13.08 -22.25
C ARG A 21 -14.70 -13.05 -23.55
N ALA A 22 -14.75 -11.91 -24.22
CA ALA A 22 -15.43 -11.77 -25.50
C ALA A 22 -14.80 -12.69 -26.56
N ALA A 23 -13.46 -12.67 -26.68
CA ALA A 23 -12.71 -13.53 -27.59
C ALA A 23 -12.94 -15.02 -27.29
N ASN A 24 -12.86 -15.43 -26.02
CA ASN A 24 -13.14 -16.81 -25.61
C ASN A 24 -14.59 -17.22 -25.93
N SER A 25 -15.56 -16.31 -25.76
CA SER A 25 -16.96 -16.59 -26.09
C SER A 25 -17.16 -16.83 -27.59
N VAL A 26 -16.53 -16.01 -28.44
CA VAL A 26 -16.57 -16.17 -29.91
C VAL A 26 -15.87 -17.46 -30.33
N PHE A 27 -14.73 -17.79 -29.71
CA PHE A 27 -14.01 -19.02 -29.98
C PHE A 27 -14.84 -20.26 -29.62
N ASN A 28 -15.40 -20.31 -28.41
CA ASN A 28 -16.22 -21.44 -27.97
C ASN A 28 -17.52 -21.57 -28.80
N SER A 29 -18.10 -20.45 -29.28
CA SER A 29 -19.31 -20.49 -30.12
C SER A 29 -19.01 -20.94 -31.55
N ALA A 30 -17.90 -20.50 -32.14
CA ALA A 30 -17.43 -20.94 -33.45
C ALA A 30 -17.09 -22.44 -33.45
N LEU A 31 -16.48 -22.95 -32.38
CA LEU A 31 -16.18 -24.38 -32.27
C LEU A 31 -17.42 -25.24 -32.01
N ALA A 32 -18.46 -24.66 -31.39
CA ALA A 32 -19.74 -25.33 -31.24
C ALA A 32 -20.54 -25.43 -32.55
N SER A 33 -20.28 -24.56 -33.54
CA SER A 33 -20.97 -24.56 -34.83
C SER A 33 -20.29 -25.40 -35.92
N CYS A 34 -19.01 -25.75 -35.77
CA CYS A 34 -18.32 -26.70 -36.65
C CYS A 34 -18.72 -28.17 -36.36
N GLU A 35 -18.43 -29.07 -37.30
CA GLU A 35 -18.53 -30.52 -37.07
C GLU A 35 -17.84 -30.88 -35.75
N ALA A 36 -18.58 -31.57 -34.88
CA ALA A 36 -18.17 -31.74 -33.49
C ALA A 36 -16.78 -32.37 -33.42
N PRO A 37 -15.76 -31.67 -32.91
CA PRO A 37 -14.45 -32.28 -32.71
C PRO A 37 -14.58 -33.43 -31.71
N SER A 38 -13.63 -34.36 -31.73
CA SER A 38 -13.66 -35.50 -30.81
C SER A 38 -13.88 -35.04 -29.37
N THR A 39 -14.65 -35.80 -28.59
CA THR A 39 -15.03 -35.47 -27.21
C THR A 39 -13.84 -35.02 -26.33
N PRO A 40 -12.64 -35.62 -26.43
CA PRO A 40 -11.45 -35.15 -25.72
C PRO A 40 -11.02 -33.72 -26.07
N THR A 41 -11.04 -33.37 -27.36
CA THR A 41 -10.63 -32.05 -27.87
C THR A 41 -11.56 -30.96 -27.35
N ARG A 42 -12.87 -31.19 -27.40
CA ARG A 42 -13.89 -30.27 -26.88
C ARG A 42 -13.75 -30.05 -25.36
N ARG A 43 -13.44 -31.10 -24.61
CA ARG A 43 -13.17 -30.99 -23.16
C ARG A 43 -11.91 -30.19 -22.88
N TYR A 44 -10.87 -30.38 -23.67
CA TYR A 44 -9.61 -29.67 -23.52
C TYR A 44 -9.78 -28.17 -23.81
N GLU A 45 -10.41 -27.84 -24.93
CA GLU A 45 -10.77 -26.47 -25.32
C GLU A 45 -11.48 -25.70 -24.19
N SER A 46 -12.59 -26.25 -23.68
CA SER A 46 -13.36 -25.61 -22.60
C SER A 46 -12.53 -25.45 -21.31
N ARG A 47 -11.60 -26.36 -21.04
CA ARG A 47 -10.70 -26.25 -19.89
C ARG A 47 -9.66 -25.15 -20.10
N VAL A 48 -9.10 -25.04 -21.30
CA VAL A 48 -8.07 -24.05 -21.65
C VAL A 48 -8.63 -22.63 -21.59
N THR A 49 -9.81 -22.38 -22.17
CA THR A 49 -10.43 -21.04 -22.12
C THR A 49 -10.74 -20.60 -20.70
N LYS A 50 -11.32 -21.49 -19.88
CA LYS A 50 -11.56 -21.25 -18.45
C LYS A 50 -10.28 -21.06 -17.65
N LEU A 51 -9.23 -21.82 -17.96
CA LEU A 51 -7.93 -21.70 -17.29
C LEU A 51 -7.31 -20.33 -17.57
N LEU A 52 -7.38 -19.87 -18.82
CA LEU A 52 -6.84 -18.58 -19.24
C LEU A 52 -7.53 -17.41 -18.52
N GLU A 53 -8.86 -17.44 -18.42
CA GLU A 53 -9.62 -16.43 -17.67
C GLU A 53 -9.25 -16.40 -16.18
N ARG A 54 -9.13 -17.59 -15.56
CA ARG A 54 -8.72 -17.71 -14.15
C ARG A 54 -7.31 -17.17 -13.92
N GLN A 55 -6.38 -17.51 -14.81
CA GLN A 55 -5.00 -17.02 -14.74
C GLN A 55 -4.93 -15.51 -14.94
N ASN A 56 -5.69 -14.95 -15.89
CA ASN A 56 -5.72 -13.50 -16.08
C ASN A 56 -6.27 -12.79 -14.84
N ALA A 57 -7.37 -13.28 -14.27
CA ALA A 57 -7.94 -12.75 -13.03
C ALA A 57 -6.94 -12.79 -11.86
N ALA A 58 -6.24 -13.92 -11.69
CA ALA A 58 -5.21 -14.06 -10.67
C ALA A 58 -4.04 -13.08 -10.89
N LEU A 59 -3.59 -12.89 -12.13
CA LEU A 59 -2.53 -11.93 -12.46
C LEU A 59 -2.93 -10.49 -12.13
N ILE A 60 -4.17 -10.10 -12.43
CA ILE A 60 -4.69 -8.76 -12.13
C ILE A 60 -4.68 -8.51 -10.61
N VAL A 61 -5.19 -9.47 -9.83
CA VAL A 61 -5.20 -9.37 -8.36
C VAL A 61 -3.78 -9.26 -7.79
N LEU A 62 -2.85 -10.09 -8.28
CA LEU A 62 -1.46 -10.07 -7.84
C LEU A 62 -0.75 -8.75 -8.16
N ARG A 63 -0.97 -8.19 -9.36
CA ARG A 63 -0.38 -6.91 -9.75
C ARG A 63 -0.89 -5.77 -8.89
N ARG A 64 -2.21 -5.71 -8.66
CA ARG A 64 -2.81 -4.73 -7.75
C ARG A 64 -2.22 -4.83 -6.35
N GLY A 65 -2.15 -6.04 -5.79
CA GLY A 65 -1.54 -6.24 -4.47
C GLY A 65 -0.06 -5.82 -4.42
N ASN A 66 0.70 -6.04 -5.49
CA ASN A 66 2.09 -5.61 -5.58
C ASN A 66 2.21 -4.07 -5.66
N GLU A 67 1.33 -3.41 -6.41
CA GLU A 67 1.25 -1.94 -6.46
C GLU A 67 0.90 -1.34 -5.10
N GLU A 68 -0.09 -1.89 -4.39
CA GLU A 68 -0.46 -1.48 -3.04
C GLU A 68 0.71 -1.65 -2.05
N GLN A 69 1.39 -2.81 -2.08
CA GLN A 69 2.57 -3.05 -1.25
C GLN A 69 3.70 -2.06 -1.55
N LYS A 70 3.97 -1.78 -2.83
CA LYS A 70 4.97 -0.78 -3.24
C LYS A 70 4.59 0.61 -2.76
N ALA A 71 3.32 1.01 -2.87
CA ALA A 71 2.83 2.30 -2.38
C ALA A 71 3.00 2.44 -0.86
N LEU A 72 2.69 1.39 -0.10
CA LEU A 72 2.91 1.34 1.35
C LEU A 72 4.40 1.41 1.73
N LEU A 73 5.27 0.75 0.98
CA LEU A 73 6.72 0.82 1.21
C LEU A 73 7.27 2.20 0.86
N GLN A 74 6.80 2.81 -0.24
CA GLN A 74 7.17 4.18 -0.61
C GLN A 74 6.71 5.18 0.45
N SER A 75 5.47 5.09 0.92
CA SER A 75 4.96 5.97 1.98
C SER A 75 5.79 5.82 3.26
N ARG A 76 6.09 4.58 3.70
CA ARG A 76 7.00 4.32 4.83
C ARG A 76 8.39 4.89 4.63
N LYS A 77 8.98 4.75 3.44
CA LYS A 77 10.29 5.33 3.10
C LYS A 77 10.28 6.86 3.19
N THR A 78 9.15 7.50 2.89
CA THR A 78 8.96 8.96 2.98
C THR A 78 8.54 9.46 4.37
N HIS A 79 8.05 8.60 5.26
CA HIS A 79 7.75 8.94 6.66
C HIS A 79 9.05 9.22 7.44
N LYS A 80 9.58 10.44 7.30
CA LYS A 80 10.76 10.96 8.03
C LYS A 80 10.47 11.39 9.48
N LYS A 81 9.23 11.28 9.95
CA LYS A 81 8.79 11.73 11.28
C LYS A 81 8.11 10.57 12.02
N GLY A 82 8.80 10.06 13.05
CA GLY A 82 8.51 8.86 13.87
C GLY A 82 9.82 8.35 14.52
N LYS A 83 9.79 7.39 15.47
CA LYS A 83 10.95 6.83 16.21
C LYS A 83 12.18 6.64 15.30
N ARG A 84 13.10 7.61 15.24
CA ARG A 84 14.23 7.62 14.31
C ARG A 84 15.12 6.42 14.61
N ILE A 85 15.25 5.55 13.61
CA ILE A 85 16.08 4.36 13.48
C ILE A 85 16.97 4.10 14.69
N LYS A 86 16.42 3.37 15.67
CA LYS A 86 17.18 2.86 16.81
C LYS A 86 17.94 1.62 16.33
N LEU A 87 19.16 1.80 15.81
CA LEU A 87 20.04 0.65 15.52
C LEU A 87 20.63 0.21 16.86
N GLN A 88 20.34 -1.03 17.29
CA GLN A 88 20.91 -1.62 18.51
C GLN A 88 20.77 -0.77 19.79
N GLY A 89 19.72 0.06 19.89
CA GLY A 89 19.55 0.93 21.06
C GLY A 89 20.04 2.36 20.88
N GLU A 90 20.72 2.68 19.78
CA GLU A 90 21.27 4.01 19.48
C GLU A 90 20.48 4.74 18.40
N PHE A 91 20.22 6.03 18.62
CA PHE A 91 19.54 6.88 17.65
C PHE A 91 20.53 7.35 16.58
N VAL A 92 20.37 6.86 15.35
CA VAL A 92 21.23 7.27 14.23
C VAL A 92 20.56 8.41 13.46
N PHE A 93 21.24 9.55 13.38
CA PHE A 93 20.84 10.70 12.58
C PHE A 93 21.75 10.85 11.37
N SER A 94 21.20 11.20 10.20
CA SER A 94 22.04 11.59 9.07
C SER A 94 22.67 12.96 9.34
N THR A 95 23.85 13.22 8.77
CA THR A 95 24.54 14.51 8.91
C THR A 95 23.65 15.68 8.47
N ALA A 96 22.87 15.51 7.41
CA ALA A 96 21.90 16.49 6.93
C ALA A 96 20.77 16.78 7.96
N ASP A 97 20.29 15.75 8.68
CA ASP A 97 19.26 15.93 9.71
C ASP A 97 19.81 16.69 10.93
N VAL A 98 21.05 16.39 11.34
CA VAL A 98 21.72 17.11 12.44
C VAL A 98 21.93 18.58 12.09
N LEU A 99 22.37 18.86 10.86
CA LEU A 99 22.55 20.23 10.34
C LEU A 99 21.23 21.01 10.26
N LYS A 100 20.10 20.33 10.03
CA LYS A 100 18.79 20.97 10.03
C LYS A 100 18.32 21.32 11.44
N ILE A 101 18.49 20.39 12.39
CA ILE A 101 18.12 20.60 13.80
C ILE A 101 18.93 21.74 14.41
N THR A 102 20.22 21.81 14.13
CA THR A 102 21.11 22.88 14.62
C THR A 102 20.65 24.24 14.11
N ARG A 103 20.37 24.40 12.81
CA ARG A 103 19.80 25.64 12.27
C ARG A 103 18.46 26.02 12.90
N GLU A 104 17.54 25.05 13.04
CA GLU A 104 16.24 25.29 13.68
C GLU A 104 16.37 25.68 15.16
N ALA A 105 17.42 25.22 15.86
CA ALA A 105 17.72 25.58 17.24
C ALA A 105 18.43 26.95 17.36
N GLU A 106 19.23 27.33 16.38
CA GLU A 106 19.84 28.66 16.28
C GLU A 106 18.79 29.73 15.97
N GLU A 107 17.83 29.43 15.08
CA GLU A 107 16.74 30.35 14.70
C GLU A 107 15.70 30.53 15.82
N LYS A 108 15.56 29.56 16.73
CA LYS A 108 14.70 29.69 17.91
C LYS A 108 15.51 30.30 19.05
N PRO A 109 15.35 31.59 19.40
CA PRO A 109 16.02 32.14 20.55
C PRO A 109 15.58 31.36 21.79
N VAL A 110 16.54 30.76 22.51
CA VAL A 110 16.29 30.13 23.79
C VAL A 110 15.74 31.21 24.72
N ALA A 111 14.43 31.21 24.93
CA ALA A 111 13.82 32.07 25.93
C ALA A 111 14.52 31.77 27.27
N LYS A 112 15.18 32.79 27.83
CA LYS A 112 15.85 32.65 29.13
C LYS A 112 14.79 32.21 30.13
N ARG A 113 14.92 31.00 30.68
CA ARG A 113 14.06 30.54 31.78
C ARG A 113 14.15 31.59 32.90
N PRO A 114 13.04 32.05 33.48
CA PRO A 114 13.10 32.94 34.62
C PRO A 114 13.90 32.24 35.71
N ARG A 115 15.05 32.80 36.07
CA ARG A 115 15.81 32.37 37.25
C ARG A 115 15.04 32.87 38.47
N GLY A 116 14.18 32.02 39.01
CA GLY A 116 13.44 32.30 40.22
C GLY A 116 12.85 31.03 40.80
N MET A 117 13.21 30.72 42.04
CA MET A 117 12.52 29.73 42.85
C MET A 117 11.07 30.17 43.01
N PRO A 118 10.06 29.34 42.67
CA PRO A 118 8.68 29.69 42.95
C PRO A 118 8.53 29.85 44.46
N ARG A 119 8.16 31.05 44.91
CA ARG A 119 7.83 31.30 46.32
C ARG A 119 6.64 30.41 46.68
N LYS A 120 6.79 29.56 47.71
CA LYS A 120 5.67 28.81 48.30
C LYS A 120 4.61 29.81 48.76
N ARG A 121 3.35 29.60 48.39
CA ARG A 121 2.23 30.31 49.01
C ARG A 121 2.01 29.71 50.41
N PRO A 122 1.69 30.52 51.44
CA PRO A 122 1.19 30.00 52.70
C PRO A 122 -0.08 29.19 52.45
N ILE A 123 -0.19 28.04 53.09
CA ILE A 123 -1.38 27.19 53.08
C ILE A 123 -2.37 27.85 54.05
N GLU A 124 -3.59 28.15 53.59
CA GLU A 124 -4.70 28.53 54.48
C GLU A 124 -5.09 27.28 55.27
N GLU A 125 -5.02 27.38 56.60
CA GLU A 125 -5.54 26.37 57.51
C GLU A 125 -7.06 26.35 57.34
N VAL A 126 -7.57 25.23 56.84
CA VAL A 126 -9.00 24.93 56.84
C VAL A 126 -9.34 24.52 58.27
N GLU A 127 -10.09 25.36 58.98
CA GLU A 127 -10.74 24.97 60.23
C GLU A 127 -11.72 23.83 59.92
N GLU A 128 -11.39 22.62 60.37
CA GLU A 128 -12.36 21.52 60.48
C GLU A 128 -13.39 21.94 61.54
N GLU A 129 -14.57 22.36 61.09
CA GLU A 129 -15.74 22.46 61.96
C GLU A 129 -16.09 21.04 62.45
N GLU A 130 -15.93 20.81 63.76
CA GLU A 130 -16.39 19.63 64.47
C GLU A 130 -17.93 19.54 64.37
N GLU A 131 -18.47 18.45 63.80
CA GLU A 131 -19.89 18.08 63.91
C GLU A 131 -20.20 17.61 65.35
N PRO A 132 -21.17 18.21 66.07
CA PRO A 132 -21.74 17.61 67.26
C PRO A 132 -22.97 16.75 66.95
N GLU A 133 -22.91 15.49 67.42
CA GLU A 133 -23.95 14.44 67.64
C GLU A 133 -25.25 14.41 66.81
#